data_AF-K1Z9I9-F1
#
_entry.id   AF-K1Z9I9-F1
#
_cell.length_a   1.000
_cell.length_b   1.000
_cell.length_c   1.000
_cell.angle_alpha   90.00
_cell.angle_beta   90.00
_cell.angle_gamma   90.00
#
_symmetry.space_group_name_H-M   'P 1'
#
loop_
_entity.id
_entity.type
_entity.pdbx_description
1 polymer ?
#
loop_
_entity_poly.entity_id
_entity_poly.type
_entity_poly.pdbx_seq_one_letter_code
_entity_poly.pdbx_strand_id
1 'polypeptide(L)' 'MKILCNYYVTLRCNSQCKFCDIWEKGQKLHLPEQTVEEVENNLRDLKKLG' A
#
# COMPACT_ATOMS: atom_id res chain seq x y z
N MET A 1 -3.57 19.80 14.57
CA MET A 1 -3.91 18.38 14.46
C MET A 1 -3.08 17.80 13.31
N LYS A 2 -2.23 16.80 13.54
CA LYS A 2 -1.49 16.14 12.46
C LYS A 2 -2.31 14.96 11.96
N ILE A 3 -2.67 14.96 10.68
CA ILE A 3 -3.35 13.83 10.04
C ILE A 3 -2.25 12.95 9.42
N LEU A 4 -2.34 11.64 9.64
CA LEU A 4 -1.41 10.64 9.09
C LEU A 4 -2.20 9.75 8.13
N CYS A 5 -1.66 9.53 6.93
CA CYS A 5 -2.18 8.56 5.96
C CYS A 5 -1.21 7.40 5.82
N ASN A 6 -1.68 6.17 6.05
CA ASN A 6 -0.90 4.97 5.76
C ASN A 6 -1.08 4.61 4.28
N TYR A 7 0.02 4.58 3.54
CA TYR A 7 0.02 4.26 2.11
C TYR A 7 0.76 2.94 1.86
N TYR A 8 -0.01 1.90 1.54
CA TYR A 8 0.52 0.57 1.23
C TYR A 8 0.89 0.49 -0.25
N VAL A 9 2.19 0.49 -0.54
CA VAL A 9 2.72 0.41 -1.91
C VAL A 9 2.64 -1.02 -2.47
N THR A 10 2.73 -2.03 -1.60
CA THR A 10 2.60 -3.44 -1.96
C THR A 10 2.00 -4.24 -0.82
N LEU A 11 1.33 -5.35 -1.16
CA LEU A 11 0.92 -6.39 -0.22
C LEU A 11 1.79 -7.66 -0.34
N ARG A 12 2.82 -7.66 -1.19
CA ARG A 12 3.79 -8.76 -1.25
C ARG A 12 4.55 -8.84 0.07
N CYS A 13 4.55 -10.01 0.70
CA CYS A 13 5.25 -10.27 1.95
C CYS A 13 5.84 -11.67 1.95
N ASN A 14 7.06 -11.81 2.48
CA ASN A 14 7.79 -13.09 2.53
C ASN A 14 7.51 -13.88 3.83
N SER A 15 6.67 -13.38 4.73
CA SER A 15 6.30 -14.02 6.00
C SER A 15 4.83 -14.41 6.02
N GLN A 16 4.49 -15.50 6.73
CA GLN A 16 3.12 -16.00 6.87
C GLN A 16 2.64 -15.89 8.31
N CYS A 17 2.50 -14.66 8.78
CA CYS A 17 2.07 -14.38 10.15
C CYS A 17 0.63 -14.86 10.40
N LYS A 18 0.35 -15.35 11.62
CA LYS A 18 -1.02 -15.78 12.02
C LYS A 18 -1.96 -14.63 12.35
N PHE A 19 -1.41 -13.44 12.63
CA PHE A 19 -2.17 -12.28 13.13
C PHE A 19 -2.41 -11.19 12.06
N CYS A 20 -1.77 -11.27 10.89
CA CYS A 20 -2.00 -10.33 9.79
C CYS A 20 -2.33 -11.10 8.50
N ASP A 21 -3.05 -10.43 7.60
CA ASP A 21 -3.57 -11.03 6.36
C ASP A 21 -2.90 -10.45 5.09
N ILE A 22 -1.81 -9.68 5.25
CA ILE A 22 -1.13 -8.99 4.13
C ILE A 22 -0.63 -10.00 3.09
N TRP A 23 0.09 -11.04 3.53
CA TRP A 23 0.65 -12.05 2.62
C TRP A 23 -0.44 -12.82 1.88
N GLU A 24 -1.55 -13.11 2.55
CA GLU A 24 -2.68 -13.85 1.98
C GLU A 24 -3.42 -12.98 0.95
N LYS A 25 -3.66 -11.71 1.27
CA LYS A 25 -4.22 -10.73 0.34
C LYS A 25 -3.33 -10.49 -0.87
N GLY A 26 -2.02 -10.39 -0.68
CA GLY A 26 -1.07 -10.23 -1.79
C GLY A 26 -1.07 -11.41 -2.78
N GLN A 27 -1.45 -12.61 -2.34
CA GLN A 27 -1.60 -13.78 -3.20
C GLN A 27 -3.00 -13.90 -3.82
N LYS A 28 -4.05 -13.59 -3.04
CA LYS A 28 -5.46 -13.79 -3.44
C LYS A 28 -6.03 -12.64 -4.25
N LEU A 29 -5.57 -11.42 -4.00
CA LEU A 29 -5.96 -10.25 -4.77
C LEU A 29 -4.92 -10.05 -5.87
N HIS A 30 -5.36 -10.02 -7.12
CA HIS A 30 -4.52 -9.59 -8.24
C HIS A 30 -4.38 -8.06 -8.23
N LEU A 31 -3.69 -7.54 -7.21
CA LEU A 31 -3.31 -6.14 -7.16
C LEU A 31 -2.04 -5.97 -8.01
N PRO A 32 -2.04 -5.07 -9.02
CA PRO A 32 -0.83 -4.77 -9.77
C PRO A 32 0.22 -4.14 -8.83
N GLU A 33 1.49 -4.45 -9.08
CA GLU A 33 2.58 -3.73 -8.41
C GLU A 33 2.57 -2.28 -8.89
N GLN A 34 2.66 -1.35 -7.95
CA GLN A 34 2.72 0.07 -8.28
C GLN A 34 4.06 0.41 -8.91
N THR A 35 4.00 1.16 -10.00
CA THR A 35 5.17 1.81 -10.60
C THR A 35 5.61 3.00 -9.77
N VAL A 36 6.86 3.43 -9.95
CA VAL A 36 7.39 4.63 -9.28
C VAL A 36 6.58 5.88 -9.66
N GLU A 37 6.16 5.99 -10.92
CA GLU A 37 5.35 7.11 -11.40
C GLU A 37 3.98 7.18 -10.70
N GLU A 38 3.29 6.04 -10.54
CA GLU A 38 2.03 5.98 -9.80
C GLU A 38 2.22 6.38 -8.33
N VAL A 39 3.28 5.90 -7.69
CA VAL A 39 3.63 6.27 -6.30
C VAL A 39 3.83 7.79 -6.18
N GLU A 40 4.58 8.40 -7.09
CA GLU A 40 4.80 9.85 -7.09
C GLU A 40 3.50 10.64 -7.25
N ASN A 41 2.65 10.23 -8.20
CA ASN A 41 1.37 10.88 -8.46
C ASN A 41 0.44 10.76 -7.25
N ASN A 42 0.33 9.55 -6.68
CA ASN A 42 -0.47 9.31 -5.47
C ASN A 42 0.02 10.15 -4.30
N LEU A 43 1.34 10.30 -4.08
CA LEU A 43 1.87 11.16 -3.01
C LEU A 43 1.54 12.64 -3.23
N ARG A 44 1.60 13.13 -4.49
CA ARG A 44 1.18 14.50 -4.83
C ARG A 44 -0.30 14.71 -4.56
N ASP A 45 -1.13 13.72 -4.84
CA ASP A 45 -2.57 13.77 -4.62
C ASP A 45 -2.93 13.66 -3.14
N LEU A 46 -2.28 12.78 -2.39
CA LEU A 46 -2.44 12.65 -0.93
C LEU A 46 -2.15 13.97 -0.21
N LYS A 47 -1.11 14.71 -0.64
CA LYS A 47 -0.80 16.04 -0.09
C LYS A 47 -1.93 17.06 -0.29
N LYS A 48 -2.75 16.91 -1.34
CA LYS A 48 -3.88 17.81 -1.59
C LYS A 48 -5.07 17.55 -0.66
N LEU A 49 -5.08 16.42 0.05
CA LEU A 49 -6.17 16.02 0.94
C LEU A 49 -6.08 16.66 2.34
N GLY A 50 -4.97 17.34 2.69
CA GLY A 50 -4.76 18.05 3.96
C GLY A 50 -3.43 17.71 4.62
#